data_AF-A0A9P4GKB7-F1
#
_entry.id   AF-A0A9P4GKB7-F1
#
_cell.length_a   1.000
_cell.length_b   1.000
_cell.length_c   1.000
_cell.angle_alpha   90.00
_cell.angle_beta   90.00
_cell.angle_gamma   90.00
#
_symmetry.space_group_name_H-M   'P 1'
#
loop_
_entity.id
_entity.type
_entity.pdbx_description
1 polymer ?
#
loop_
_entity_poly.entity_id
_entity_poly.type
_entity_poly.pdbx_seq_one_letter_code
_entity_poly.pdbx_strand_id
1 'polypeptide(L)'
;MSYLIQPSPSSGGAGNNSLYIYTLSNPDDHEKTMIRDLGTWGWVVTRHNNDDIEYLDTLREIDRAVKQRRRRTQMIFGDMVGEGPRLPLEEVWEREARIQSQRDCEISGTEQPESDQRGKDEAS
;
A
#
# COMPACT_ATOMS: atom_id res chain seq x y z
N MET A 1 11.38 -19.96 -0.97
CA MET A 1 11.86 -18.57 -0.89
C MET A 1 10.66 -17.70 -0.62
N SER A 2 10.82 -16.74 0.29
CA SER A 2 9.70 -15.95 0.78
C SER A 2 9.95 -14.46 0.59
N TYR A 3 8.89 -13.71 0.43
CA TYR A 3 8.90 -12.25 0.33
C TYR A 3 8.21 -11.67 1.54
N LEU A 4 8.78 -10.58 2.03
CA LEU A 4 8.19 -9.71 3.02
C LEU A 4 7.88 -8.38 2.33
N ILE A 5 6.64 -7.92 2.47
CA ILE A 5 6.12 -6.74 1.78
C ILE A 5 5.57 -5.81 2.86
N GLN A 6 6.12 -4.61 2.95
CA GLN A 6 5.83 -3.65 4.00
C GLN A 6 5.50 -2.28 3.41
N PRO A 7 4.56 -1.53 4.01
CA PRO A 7 4.32 -0.16 3.60
C PRO A 7 5.58 0.67 3.83
N SER A 8 5.78 1.69 3.01
CA SER A 8 6.94 2.58 3.18
C SER A 8 6.96 3.20 4.58
N PRO A 9 8.10 3.25 5.28
CA PRO A 9 8.19 3.88 6.61
C PRO A 9 7.89 5.38 6.58
N SER A 10 7.97 6.03 5.41
CA SER A 10 7.58 7.42 5.18
C SER A 10 6.07 7.63 4.97
N SER A 11 5.29 6.56 4.86
CA SER A 11 3.82 6.60 4.81
C SER A 11 3.28 6.98 6.18
N GLY A 12 2.80 8.23 6.31
CA GLY A 12 2.35 8.88 7.55
C GLY A 12 1.15 8.26 8.30
N GLY A 13 0.86 6.98 8.11
CA GLY A 13 -0.13 6.24 8.89
C GLY A 13 0.01 4.72 8.87
N ALA A 14 0.70 4.14 7.88
CA ALA A 14 0.85 2.68 7.73
C ALA A 14 2.26 2.15 8.01
N GLY A 15 3.30 3.00 7.96
CA GLY A 15 4.71 2.59 7.98
C GLY A 15 5.16 1.76 9.19
N ASN A 16 4.42 1.81 10.31
CA ASN A 16 4.76 1.09 11.54
C ASN A 16 3.69 0.07 11.98
N ASN A 17 2.66 -0.18 11.16
CA ASN A 17 1.58 -1.07 11.55
C ASN A 17 1.80 -2.47 10.99
N SER A 18 2.17 -3.41 11.88
CA SER A 18 2.44 -4.82 11.55
C SER A 18 1.27 -5.53 10.85
N LEU A 19 0.05 -4.99 10.92
CA LEU A 19 -1.12 -5.51 10.21
C LEU A 19 -1.06 -5.32 8.69
N TYR A 20 -0.22 -4.41 8.21
CA TYR A 20 0.00 -4.16 6.78
C TYR A 20 1.29 -4.81 6.26
N ILE A 21 1.91 -5.71 7.04
CA ILE A 21 3.06 -6.50 6.60
C ILE A 21 2.58 -7.82 6.01
N TYR A 22 2.83 -8.04 4.72
CA TYR A 22 2.42 -9.24 3.99
C TYR A 22 3.59 -10.18 3.75
N THR A 23 3.30 -11.48 3.75
CA THR A 23 4.29 -12.52 3.49
C THR A 23 3.80 -13.42 2.36
N LEU A 24 4.64 -13.66 1.36
CA LEU A 24 4.34 -14.60 0.28
C LEU A 24 5.44 -15.66 0.20
N SER A 25 5.05 -16.93 0.19
CA SER A 25 5.98 -18.05 0.06
C SER A 25 5.85 -18.67 -1.33
N ASN A 26 6.93 -18.68 -2.10
CA ASN A 26 6.97 -19.18 -3.48
C ASN A 26 5.87 -18.55 -4.37
N PRO A 27 5.92 -17.23 -4.63
CA PRO A 27 4.84 -16.55 -5.33
C PRO A 27 4.66 -17.05 -6.76
N ASP A 28 3.41 -17.09 -7.21
CA ASP A 28 3.07 -17.34 -8.60
C ASP A 28 3.38 -16.11 -9.50
N ASP A 29 3.13 -16.21 -10.81
CA ASP A 29 3.47 -15.12 -11.74
C ASP A 29 2.61 -13.87 -11.55
N HIS A 30 1.38 -14.02 -11.06
CA HIS A 30 0.50 -12.90 -10.74
C HIS A 30 0.97 -12.20 -9.46
N GLU A 31 1.30 -12.96 -8.42
CA GLU A 31 1.86 -12.46 -7.18
C GLU A 31 3.22 -11.77 -7.39
N LYS A 32 4.07 -12.30 -8.26
CA LYS A 32 5.33 -11.61 -8.66
C LYS A 32 5.07 -10.25 -9.29
N THR A 33 4.00 -10.13 -10.08
CA THR A 33 3.58 -8.86 -10.68
C THR A 33 3.16 -7.87 -9.60
N MET A 34 2.32 -8.30 -8.65
CA MET A 34 1.90 -7.46 -7.52
C MET A 34 3.10 -7.00 -6.68
N ILE A 35 4.03 -7.91 -6.36
CA ILE A 35 5.25 -7.60 -5.60
C ILE A 35 6.07 -6.51 -6.30
N ARG A 36 6.28 -6.66 -7.61
CA ARG A 36 7.04 -5.70 -8.40
C ARG A 36 6.37 -4.33 -8.39
N ASP A 37 5.07 -4.29 -8.65
CA ASP A 37 4.33 -3.04 -8.75
C ASP A 37 4.32 -2.31 -7.41
N LEU A 38 4.04 -3.01 -6.30
CA LEU A 38 4.13 -2.45 -4.95
C LEU A 38 5.53 -1.86 -4.67
N GLY A 39 6.59 -2.59 -5.05
CA GLY A 39 7.96 -2.10 -4.96
C GLY A 39 8.17 -0.80 -5.74
N THR A 40 7.64 -0.69 -6.96
CA THR A 40 7.73 0.55 -7.76
C THR A 40 6.93 1.72 -7.17
N TRP A 41 5.86 1.43 -6.43
CA TRP A 41 5.05 2.43 -5.74
C TRP A 41 5.61 2.81 -4.35
N GLY A 42 6.81 2.31 -4.01
CA GLY A 42 7.54 2.70 -2.82
C GLY A 42 7.32 1.82 -1.60
N TRP A 43 6.66 0.67 -1.75
CA TRP A 43 6.60 -0.35 -0.71
C TRP A 43 7.97 -1.03 -0.56
N VAL A 44 8.30 -1.41 0.67
CA VAL A 44 9.53 -2.13 0.97
C VAL A 44 9.27 -3.61 0.71
N VAL A 45 10.04 -4.18 -0.22
CA VAL A 45 9.98 -5.60 -0.58
C VAL A 45 11.33 -6.22 -0.32
N THR A 46 11.40 -7.15 0.63
CA THR A 46 12.60 -7.91 0.94
C THR A 46 12.39 -9.39 0.65
N ARG A 47 13.47 -10.05 0.22
CA ARG A 47 13.47 -11.47 -0.11
C ARG A 47 14.25 -12.22 0.96
N HIS A 48 13.63 -13.24 1.51
CA HIS A 48 14.16 -14.04 2.59
C HIS A 48 14.19 -15.53 2.24
N ASN A 49 15.13 -16.24 2.85
CA ASN A 49 15.06 -17.69 2.92
C ASN A 49 14.07 -18.10 4.01
N ASN A 50 13.51 -19.31 3.92
CA ASN A 50 12.49 -19.75 4.86
C ASN A 50 13.04 -19.92 6.29
N ASP A 51 14.35 -20.10 6.43
CA ASP A 51 15.06 -20.22 7.72
C ASP A 51 15.64 -18.89 8.22
N ASP A 52 15.31 -17.78 7.56
CA ASP A 52 15.78 -16.45 7.94
C ASP A 52 15.10 -16.01 9.26
N ILE A 53 15.93 -15.66 10.24
CA ILE A 53 15.49 -15.27 11.58
C ILE A 53 14.62 -14.01 11.51
N GLU A 54 14.96 -13.04 10.67
CA GLU A 54 14.21 -11.80 10.52
C GLU A 54 12.81 -12.07 9.96
N TYR A 55 12.71 -12.98 8.98
CA TYR A 55 11.44 -13.43 8.42
C TYR A 55 10.58 -14.14 9.47
N LEU A 56 11.18 -15.05 10.25
CA LEU A 56 10.48 -15.79 11.30
C LEU A 56 9.99 -14.88 12.43
N ASP A 57 10.79 -13.90 12.85
CA ASP A 57 10.40 -12.95 13.88
C ASP A 57 9.30 -12.02 13.40
N THR A 58 9.35 -11.57 12.14
CA THR A 58 8.28 -10.77 11.55
C THR A 58 6.96 -11.55 11.47
N LEU A 59 7.00 -12.84 11.12
CA LEU A 59 5.82 -13.70 11.15
C LEU A 59 5.21 -13.80 12.56
N ARG A 60 6.04 -13.88 13.60
CA ARG A 60 5.59 -13.90 15.00
C ARG A 60 4.94 -12.57 15.40
N GLU A 61 5.48 -11.45 14.95
CA GLU A 61 4.90 -10.13 15.20
C GLU A 61 3.54 -9.96 14.53
N ILE A 62 3.40 -10.40 13.28
CA ILE A 62 2.10 -10.38 12.57
C ILE A 62 1.07 -11.23 13.33
N ASP A 63 1.44 -12.44 13.76
CA ASP A 63 0.54 -13.31 14.53
C ASP A 63 0.11 -12.67 15.86
N ARG A 64 1.04 -12.03 16.58
CA ARG A 64 0.73 -11.27 17.80
C ARG A 64 -0.22 -10.11 17.51
N ALA A 65 0.02 -9.33 16.46
CA ALA A 65 -0.83 -8.21 16.06
C ALA A 65 -2.26 -8.69 15.69
N VAL A 66 -2.38 -9.77 14.94
CA VAL A 66 -3.67 -10.38 14.60
C VAL A 66 -4.40 -10.86 15.84
N LYS A 67 -3.71 -11.55 16.76
CA LYS A 67 -4.29 -12.00 18.04
C LYS A 67 -4.72 -10.83 18.92
N GLN A 68 -3.92 -9.76 18.99
CA GLN A 68 -4.25 -8.57 19.76
C GLN A 68 -5.47 -7.85 19.17
N ARG A 69 -5.57 -7.74 17.84
CA ARG A 69 -6.75 -7.19 17.16
C ARG A 69 -7.99 -8.02 17.44
N ARG A 70 -7.93 -9.35 17.31
CA ARG A 70 -9.05 -10.25 17.65
C ARG A 70 -9.56 -10.08 19.09
N ARG A 71 -8.67 -9.77 20.04
CA ARG A 71 -9.07 -9.50 21.43
C ARG A 71 -9.76 -8.14 21.61
N ARG A 72 -9.39 -7.15 20.78
CA ARG A 72 -9.99 -5.80 20.77
C ARG A 72 -11.33 -5.77 20.05
N THR A 73 -11.47 -6.53 18.96
CA THR A 73 -12.73 -6.69 18.23
C THR A 73 -13.63 -7.67 18.99
N GLN A 74 -14.54 -7.15 19.81
CA GLN A 74 -15.60 -7.94 20.44
C GLN A 74 -16.94 -7.64 19.73
N MET A 75 -17.73 -8.68 19.44
CA MET A 75 -19.11 -8.49 18.99
C MET A 75 -19.95 -8.04 20.18
N ILE A 76 -20.53 -6.85 20.09
CA ILE A 76 -21.53 -6.37 21.02
C ILE A 76 -22.82 -6.19 20.20
N PHE A 77 -23.87 -6.95 20.52
CA PHE A 77 -25.19 -6.85 19.87
C PHE A 77 -25.20 -6.99 18.33
N GLY A 78 -24.31 -7.80 17.75
CA GLY A 78 -24.25 -8.02 16.29
C GLY A 78 -23.46 -6.97 15.52
N ASP A 79 -23.04 -5.88 16.17
CA ASP A 79 -22.11 -4.91 15.60
C ASP A 79 -20.67 -5.28 15.98
N MET A 80 -19.80 -5.36 14.97
CA MET A 80 -18.36 -5.48 15.19
C MET A 80 -17.82 -4.13 15.68
N VAL A 81 -17.64 -3.99 16.98
CA VAL A 81 -16.94 -2.84 17.56
C VAL A 81 -15.45 -3.13 17.52
N GLY A 82 -14.76 -2.72 16.46
CA GLY A 82 -13.31 -2.90 16.32
C GLY A 82 -12.76 -2.56 14.94
N GLU A 83 -11.43 -2.62 14.79
CA GLU A 83 -10.78 -2.55 13.48
C GLU A 83 -11.23 -3.78 12.65
N GLY A 84 -11.81 -3.58 11.46
CA GLY A 84 -12.45 -4.61 10.60
C GLY A 84 -11.58 -5.81 10.17
N PRO A 85 -11.88 -6.56 9.11
CA PRO A 85 -10.93 -7.57 8.62
C PRO A 85 -9.64 -6.90 8.09
N ARG A 86 -8.52 -7.65 8.14
CA ARG A 86 -7.30 -7.27 7.43
C ARG A 86 -7.54 -7.46 5.93
N LEU A 87 -7.26 -6.44 5.13
CA LEU A 87 -7.39 -6.53 3.67
C LEU A 87 -6.36 -7.53 3.11
N PRO A 88 -6.76 -8.40 2.16
CA PRO A 88 -5.82 -9.24 1.43
C PRO A 88 -4.85 -8.38 0.59
N LEU A 89 -3.71 -8.98 0.21
CA LEU A 89 -2.67 -8.27 -0.55
C LEU A 89 -3.19 -7.74 -1.89
N GLU A 90 -4.03 -8.52 -2.57
CA GLU A 90 -4.64 -8.15 -3.85
C GLU A 90 -5.49 -6.87 -3.74
N GLU A 91 -6.36 -6.78 -2.73
CA GLU A 91 -7.15 -5.56 -2.48
C GLU A 91 -6.28 -4.35 -2.15
N VAL A 92 -5.14 -4.56 -1.47
CA VAL A 92 -4.16 -3.48 -1.24
C VAL A 92 -3.51 -3.06 -2.54
N TRP A 93 -3.09 -4.01 -3.37
CA TRP A 93 -2.50 -3.73 -4.68
C TRP A 93 -3.49 -2.97 -5.58
N GLU A 94 -4.75 -3.37 -5.66
CA GLU A 94 -5.78 -2.65 -6.41
C GLU A 94 -5.99 -1.22 -5.89
N ARG A 95 -6.00 -1.04 -4.57
CA ARG A 95 -6.16 0.29 -3.96
C ARG A 95 -4.97 1.19 -4.30
N GLU A 96 -3.74 0.69 -4.18
CA GLU A 96 -2.53 1.43 -4.51
C GLU A 96 -2.49 1.75 -6.02
N ALA A 97 -2.91 0.83 -6.88
CA ALA A 97 -3.03 1.07 -8.32
C ALA A 97 -3.99 2.23 -8.63
N ARG A 98 -5.14 2.31 -7.95
CA ARG A 98 -6.08 3.44 -8.10
C ARG A 98 -5.46 4.76 -7.64
N ILE A 99 -4.73 4.76 -6.52
CA ILE A 99 -4.04 5.96 -6.02
C ILE A 99 -2.99 6.42 -7.03
N GLN A 100 -2.20 5.49 -7.56
CA GLN A 100 -1.18 5.83 -8.56
C GLN A 100 -1.80 6.39 -9.84
N SER A 101 -2.88 5.76 -10.34
CA SER A 101 -3.60 6.26 -11.51
C SER A 101 -4.18 7.67 -11.31
N GLN A 102 -4.65 8.00 -10.10
CA GLN A 102 -5.12 9.36 -9.78
C GLN A 102 -3.98 10.38 -9.79
N ARG A 103 -2.82 10.03 -9.22
CA ARG A 103 -1.63 10.89 -9.24
C ARG A 103 -1.13 11.15 -10.67
N ASP A 104 -1.11 10.12 -11.50
CA ASP A 104 -0.67 10.25 -12.90
C ASP A 104 -1.61 11.17 -13.70
N CYS A 105 -2.93 11.12 -13.42
CA CYS A 105 -3.90 12.05 -14.01
C CYS A 105 -3.69 13.50 -13.57
N GLU A 106 -3.42 13.75 -12.29
CA GLU A 106 -3.18 15.11 -11.76
C GLU A 106 -1.92 15.75 -12.35
N ILE A 107 -0.86 14.97 -12.57
CA ILE A 107 0.39 15.47 -13.17
C ILE A 107 0.18 15.85 -14.64
N SER A 108 -0.69 15.14 -15.37
CA SER A 108 -1.02 15.45 -16.77
C SER A 108 -1.97 16.65 -16.97
N GLY A 109 -2.53 17.21 -15.89
CA GLY A 109 -3.49 18.33 -15.94
C GLY A 109 -2.88 19.74 -15.96
N THR A 110 -1.54 19.87 -15.99
CA THR A 110 -0.85 21.17 -15.84
C THR A 110 -0.18 21.64 -17.14
N GLU A 111 -0.81 21.45 -18.30
CA GLU A 111 -0.49 22.20 -19.51
C GLU A 111 -1.60 23.22 -19.77
N GLN A 112 -1.60 24.33 -19.02
CA GLN A 112 -2.34 25.52 -19.41
C GLN A 112 -1.62 26.15 -20.62
N PRO A 113 -2.23 26.27 -21.81
CA PRO A 113 -1.68 27.11 -22.85
C PRO A 113 -1.78 28.58 -22.38
N GLU A 114 -0.63 29.19 -22.18
CA GLU A 114 -0.46 30.63 -22.05
C GLU A 114 -1.12 31.30 -23.26
N SER A 115 -2.34 31.81 -23.08
CA SER A 115 -2.99 32.65 -24.09
C SER A 115 -2.33 34.02 -24.07
N ASP A 116 -1.30 34.14 -24.90
CA ASP A 116 -0.64 35.37 -25.32
C ASP A 116 -1.70 36.36 -25.86
N GLN A 117 -2.18 37.26 -25.00
CA GLN A 117 -3.01 38.39 -25.41
C GLN A 117 -2.11 39.47 -25.99
N ARG A 118 -1.69 39.22 -27.24
CA ARG A 118 -1.07 40.20 -28.12
C ARG A 118 -2.06 41.31 -28.43
N GLY A 119 -1.63 42.55 -28.17
CA GLY A 119 -2.46 43.75 -28.18
C GLY A 119 -3.16 44.07 -29.49
N LYS A 120 -4.22 44.88 -29.36
CA LYS A 120 -4.66 45.78 -30.40
C LYS A 120 -4.81 47.17 -29.81
N ASP A 121 -3.95 48.06 -30.29
CA ASP A 121 -4.18 49.49 -30.38
C ASP A 121 -5.59 49.75 -30.94
N GLU A 122 -6.27 50.79 -30.45
CA GLU A 122 -6.66 51.89 -31.32
C GLU A 122 -7.20 53.06 -30.48
N ALA A 123 -6.55 54.21 -30.69
CA ALA A 123 -7.01 55.51 -30.28
C ALA A 123 -8.25 55.90 -31.10
N SER A 124 -9.24 56.52 -30.46
CA SER A 124 -9.88 57.72 -31.00
C SER A 124 -10.71 58.44 -29.95
#